data_AF-A0A2B5L1N2-F1
#
_entry.id   AF-A0A2B5L1N2-F1
#
_cell.length_a   1.000
_cell.length_b   1.000
_cell.length_c   1.000
_cell.angle_alpha   90.00
_cell.angle_beta   90.00
_cell.angle_gamma   90.00
#
_symmetry.space_group_name_H-M   'P 1'
#
loop_
_entity.id
_entity.type
_entity.pdbx_description
1 polymer ?
#
loop_
_entity_poly.entity_id
_entity_poly.type
_entity_poly.pdbx_seq_one_letter_code
_entity_poly.pdbx_strand_id
1 'polypeptide(L)'
;MQVSMGDGGSGGGEEVLVNFQELLDIVMKLEDIYKIHVDVIGTNIESLLSSDFYQKGEAMRVIEKYPDILHKTLEFAEHYSRSARLVRVACVEMLEKDEQLREILSKL
;
A
#
# COMPACT_ATOMS: atom_id res chain seq x y z
N MET A 1 31.21 -11.88 4.86
CA MET A 1 32.35 -11.09 4.33
C MET A 1 31.70 -9.92 3.61
N GLN A 2 31.80 -8.65 4.00
CA GLN A 2 32.58 -7.93 5.00
C GLN A 2 31.75 -6.67 5.32
N VAL A 3 31.62 -6.32 6.59
CA VAL A 3 31.06 -5.02 7.00
C VAL A 3 32.16 -3.99 6.75
N SER A 4 31.89 -2.95 5.96
CA SER A 4 32.80 -1.82 5.82
C SER A 4 32.12 -0.59 6.40
N MET A 5 32.46 -0.27 7.65
CA MET A 5 32.29 1.10 8.15
C MET A 5 33.46 1.92 7.59
N GLY A 6 33.14 2.83 6.67
CA GLY A 6 34.03 3.87 6.17
C GLY A 6 33.39 5.21 6.45
N ASP A 7 33.97 5.92 7.42
CA ASP A 7 33.66 7.28 7.84
C ASP A 7 33.91 8.30 6.72
N GLY A 8 33.10 9.36 6.69
CA GLY A 8 33.38 10.59 5.92
C GLY A 8 32.35 10.98 4.87
N GLY A 9 31.31 11.73 5.27
CA GLY A 9 30.48 12.51 4.34
C GLY A 9 29.02 12.60 4.73
N SER A 10 28.68 13.64 5.50
CA SER A 10 27.29 14.01 5.84
C SER A 10 26.49 14.40 4.59
N GLY A 11 25.88 13.41 3.94
CA GLY A 11 24.98 13.56 2.81
C GLY A 11 24.07 12.32 2.70
N GLY A 12 23.43 11.95 3.80
CA GLY A 12 22.68 10.70 3.92
C GLY A 12 21.33 10.73 3.21
N GLY A 13 21.35 10.71 1.87
CA GLY A 13 20.24 10.12 1.14
C GLY A 13 20.45 8.61 1.13
N GLU A 14 19.57 7.84 1.78
CA GLU A 14 19.59 6.38 1.63
C GLU A 14 19.41 6.04 0.15
N GLU A 15 20.31 5.21 -0.38
CA GLU A 15 20.28 4.79 -1.78
C GLU A 15 19.12 3.81 -1.99
N VAL A 16 18.18 4.17 -2.87
CA VAL A 16 17.09 3.28 -3.28
C VAL A 16 17.64 2.30 -4.31
N LEU A 17 17.89 1.06 -3.89
CA LEU A 17 18.46 -0.01 -4.73
C LEU A 17 17.42 -0.71 -5.64
N VAL A 18 16.18 -0.21 -5.67
CA VAL A 18 15.06 -0.75 -6.45
C VAL A 18 14.85 0.13 -7.67
N ASN A 19 14.68 -0.46 -8.85
CA ASN A 19 14.48 0.34 -10.06
C ASN A 19 13.06 0.93 -10.13
N PHE A 20 12.91 1.98 -10.95
CA PHE A 20 11.63 2.72 -11.07
C PHE A 20 10.45 1.83 -11.49
N GLN A 21 10.67 0.89 -12.43
CA GLN A 21 9.61 -0.01 -12.89
C GLN A 21 9.16 -0.96 -11.77
N GLU A 22 10.10 -1.49 -10.99
CA GLU A 22 9.81 -2.33 -9.83
C GLU A 22 9.01 -1.57 -8.77
N LEU A 23 9.31 -0.29 -8.53
CA LEU A 23 8.53 0.53 -7.61
C LEU A 23 7.10 0.78 -8.12
N LEU A 24 6.93 1.05 -9.42
CA LEU A 24 5.60 1.15 -10.02
C LEU A 24 4.80 -0.15 -9.89
N ASP A 25 5.44 -1.29 -10.15
CA ASP A 25 4.81 -2.61 -10.00
C ASP A 25 4.38 -2.85 -8.54
N ILE A 26 5.18 -2.42 -7.56
CA ILE A 26 4.83 -2.48 -6.15
C ILE A 26 3.62 -1.59 -5.84
N VAL A 27 3.58 -0.35 -6.35
CA VAL A 27 2.43 0.56 -6.18
C VAL A 27 1.16 -0.10 -6.71
N MET A 28 1.20 -0.62 -7.94
CA MET A 28 0.04 -1.27 -8.56
C MET A 28 -0.45 -2.47 -7.74
N LYS A 29 0.45 -3.35 -7.29
CA LYS A 29 0.09 -4.50 -6.46
C LYS A 29 -0.57 -4.08 -5.15
N LEU A 30 -0.07 -3.04 -4.49
CA LEU A 30 -0.65 -2.55 -3.24
C LEU A 30 -2.05 -1.97 -3.46
N GLU A 31 -2.26 -1.25 -4.57
CA GLU A 31 -3.58 -0.72 -4.93
C GLU A 31 -4.58 -1.84 -5.29
N ASP A 32 -4.13 -2.89 -5.97
CA ASP A 32 -4.99 -4.03 -6.29
C ASP A 32 -5.40 -4.79 -5.04
N ILE A 33 -4.50 -4.97 -4.07
CA ILE A 33 -4.84 -5.59 -2.78
C ILE A 33 -5.86 -4.73 -2.04
N TYR A 34 -5.68 -3.41 -2.01
CA TYR A 34 -6.65 -2.49 -1.42
C TYR A 34 -8.05 -2.66 -2.05
N LYS A 35 -8.13 -2.66 -3.39
CA LYS A 35 -9.40 -2.83 -4.11
C LYS A 35 -10.08 -4.16 -3.79
N ILE A 36 -9.34 -5.27 -3.71
CA ILE A 36 -9.91 -6.57 -3.33
C ILE A 36 -10.60 -6.48 -1.95
N HIS A 37 -9.96 -5.82 -0.98
CA HIS A 37 -10.52 -5.71 0.36
C HIS A 37 -11.76 -4.83 0.41
N VAL A 38 -11.79 -3.73 -0.34
CA VAL A 38 -12.93 -2.80 -0.35
C VAL A 38 -14.07 -3.33 -1.22
N ASP A 39 -13.78 -3.62 -2.50
CA ASP A 39 -14.80 -3.85 -3.53
C ASP A 39 -15.37 -5.28 -3.50
N VAL A 40 -14.58 -6.25 -3.02
CA VAL A 40 -15.02 -7.66 -2.98
C VAL A 40 -15.36 -8.06 -1.55
N ILE A 41 -14.40 -7.94 -0.63
CA ILE A 41 -14.59 -8.45 0.74
C ILE A 41 -15.56 -7.55 1.50
N GLY A 42 -15.36 -6.22 1.47
CA GLY A 42 -16.23 -5.24 2.13
C GLY A 42 -17.68 -5.37 1.66
N THR A 43 -17.92 -5.33 0.35
CA THR A 43 -19.26 -5.46 -0.23
C THR A 43 -19.93 -6.78 0.13
N ASN A 44 -19.20 -7.91 0.15
CA ASN A 44 -19.78 -9.20 0.53
C ASN A 44 -20.19 -9.23 2.01
N ILE A 45 -19.39 -8.64 2.91
CA ILE A 45 -19.74 -8.59 4.33
C ILE A 45 -20.94 -7.66 4.56
N GLU A 46 -21.02 -6.52 3.88
CA GLU A 46 -22.20 -5.63 3.92
C GLU A 46 -23.46 -6.32 3.39
N SER A 47 -23.34 -7.09 2.31
CA SER A 47 -24.45 -7.91 1.80
C SER A 47 -24.92 -8.96 2.81
N LEU A 48 -24.00 -9.55 3.59
CA LEU A 48 -24.35 -10.50 4.64
C LEU A 48 -25.02 -9.81 5.84
N LEU A 49 -24.55 -8.61 6.21
CA LEU A 49 -25.12 -7.80 7.28
C LEU A 49 -26.54 -7.32 6.98
N SER A 50 -26.84 -7.06 5.71
CA SER A 50 -28.16 -6.63 5.24
C SER A 50 -29.10 -7.79 4.92
N SER A 51 -28.66 -9.04 5.11
CA SER A 51 -29.46 -10.22 4.81
C SER A 51 -30.43 -10.56 5.95
N ASP A 52 -31.73 -10.64 5.63
CA ASP A 52 -32.77 -11.09 6.55
C ASP A 52 -32.87 -12.61 6.68
N PHE A 53 -31.96 -13.38 6.07
CA PHE A 53 -32.05 -14.84 6.02
C PHE A 53 -31.85 -15.50 7.40
N TYR A 54 -30.99 -14.92 8.23
CA TYR A 54 -30.60 -15.45 9.53
C TYR A 54 -31.17 -14.59 10.65
N GLN A 55 -32.39 -14.91 11.10
CA GLN A 55 -33.09 -14.09 12.09
C GLN A 55 -32.99 -14.61 13.54
N LYS A 56 -32.56 -15.87 13.74
CA LYS A 56 -32.50 -16.53 15.07
C LYS A 56 -31.45 -17.65 15.11
N GLY A 57 -31.07 -18.03 16.32
CA GLY A 57 -30.22 -19.20 16.58
C GLY A 57 -28.72 -18.93 16.45
N GLU A 58 -27.94 -20.00 16.36
CA GLU A 58 -26.47 -19.98 16.31
C GLU A 58 -25.89 -19.06 15.23
N ALA A 59 -26.57 -18.96 14.09
CA ALA A 59 -26.15 -18.11 12.98
C ALA A 59 -26.15 -16.61 13.34
N MET A 60 -27.06 -16.17 14.21
CA MET A 60 -27.11 -14.76 14.65
C MET A 60 -25.86 -14.37 15.43
N ARG A 61 -25.30 -15.29 16.23
CA ARG A 61 -24.05 -15.07 16.98
C ARG A 61 -22.86 -14.80 16.07
N VAL A 62 -22.87 -15.35 14.87
CA VAL A 62 -21.84 -15.13 13.85
C VAL A 62 -22.05 -13.79 13.14
N ILE A 63 -23.29 -13.45 12.81
CA ILE A 63 -23.65 -12.18 12.15
C ILE A 63 -23.32 -10.99 13.04
N GLU A 64 -23.52 -11.11 14.35
CA GLU A 64 -23.12 -10.08 15.32
C GLU A 64 -21.62 -9.75 15.28
N LYS A 65 -20.77 -10.61 14.70
CA LYS A 65 -19.33 -10.37 14.52
C LYS A 65 -18.96 -9.77 13.17
N TYR A 66 -19.85 -9.80 12.18
CA TYR A 66 -19.57 -9.24 10.86
C TYR A 66 -19.26 -7.75 10.85
N PRO A 67 -19.84 -6.87 11.71
CA PRO A 67 -19.44 -5.46 11.75
C PRO A 67 -17.98 -5.30 12.21
N ASP A 68 -17.54 -6.06 13.22
CA ASP A 68 -16.16 -6.04 13.71
C ASP A 68 -15.18 -6.52 12.62
N ILE A 69 -15.57 -7.57 11.88
CA ILE A 69 -14.77 -8.12 10.78
C ILE A 69 -14.69 -7.12 9.62
N LEU A 70 -15.81 -6.49 9.25
CA LEU A 70 -15.84 -5.44 8.23
C LEU A 70 -14.91 -4.29 8.61
N HIS A 71 -15.01 -3.80 9.85
CA HIS A 71 -14.18 -2.70 10.33
C HIS A 71 -12.69 -3.02 10.22
N LYS A 72 -12.27 -4.20 10.72
CA LYS A 72 -10.86 -4.64 10.62
C LYS A 72 -10.40 -4.86 9.18
N THR A 73 -11.29 -5.35 8.32
CA THR A 73 -10.99 -5.54 6.90
C THR A 73 -10.69 -4.21 6.22
N LEU A 74 -11.50 -3.18 6.51
CA LEU A 74 -11.31 -1.84 5.95
C LEU A 74 -10.08 -1.15 6.54
N GLU A 75 -9.82 -1.28 7.85
CA GLU A 75 -8.59 -0.79 8.48
C GLU A 75 -7.34 -1.41 7.82
N PHE A 76 -7.37 -2.72 7.58
CA PHE A 76 -6.29 -3.40 6.89
C PHE A 76 -6.13 -2.94 5.44
N ALA A 77 -7.23 -2.69 4.73
CA ALA A 77 -7.21 -2.12 3.39
C ALA A 77 -6.53 -0.74 3.37
N GLU A 78 -6.85 0.12 4.35
CA GLU A 78 -6.23 1.46 4.46
C GLU A 78 -4.70 1.39 4.59
N HIS A 79 -4.15 0.38 5.25
CA HIS A 79 -2.71 0.18 5.32
C HIS A 79 -2.09 -0.06 3.93
N TYR A 80 -2.72 -0.85 3.07
CA TYR A 80 -2.25 -1.05 1.70
C TYR A 80 -2.31 0.24 0.88
N SER A 81 -3.39 1.00 0.99
CA SER A 81 -3.52 2.31 0.34
C SER A 81 -2.44 3.29 0.80
N ARG A 82 -2.18 3.35 2.11
CA ARG A 82 -1.11 4.18 2.68
C ARG A 82 0.27 3.76 2.20
N SER A 83 0.56 2.46 2.16
CA SER A 83 1.82 1.95 1.62
C SER A 83 1.98 2.27 0.14
N ALA A 84 0.94 2.11 -0.67
CA ALA A 84 0.96 2.47 -2.10
C ALA A 84 1.30 3.95 -2.29
N ARG A 85 0.69 4.83 -1.47
CA ARG A 85 0.98 6.27 -1.50
C ARG A 85 2.44 6.57 -1.16
N LEU A 86 3.02 5.92 -0.16
CA LEU A 86 4.42 6.13 0.22
C LEU A 86 5.38 5.72 -0.90
N VAL A 87 5.16 4.54 -1.51
CA VAL A 87 5.99 4.07 -2.63
C VAL A 87 5.80 4.98 -3.86
N ARG A 88 4.60 5.49 -4.09
CA ARG A 88 4.32 6.46 -5.16
C ARG A 88 5.07 7.78 -4.96
N VAL A 89 5.22 8.26 -3.73
CA VAL A 89 6.05 9.44 -3.43
C VAL A 89 7.50 9.19 -3.84
N ALA A 90 8.06 8.03 -3.50
CA ALA A 90 9.41 7.67 -3.94
C ALA A 90 9.55 7.66 -5.48
N CYS A 91 8.54 7.17 -6.21
CA CYS A 91 8.53 7.22 -7.68
C CYS A 91 8.57 8.67 -8.21
N VAL A 92 7.81 9.58 -7.59
CA VAL A 92 7.81 11.00 -7.99
C VAL A 92 9.17 11.64 -7.72
N GLU A 93 9.76 11.39 -6.55
CA GLU A 93 11.09 11.91 -6.20
C GLU A 93 12.19 11.41 -7.16
N MET A 94 12.09 10.15 -7.62
CA MET A 94 13.02 9.63 -8.63
C MET A 94 12.90 10.37 -9.97
N LEU A 95 11.68 10.64 -10.44
CA LEU A 95 11.45 11.40 -11.67
C LEU A 95 11.98 12.84 -11.57
N GLU A 96 11.75 13.49 -10.43
CA GLU A 96 12.24 14.85 -10.20
C GLU A 96 13.77 14.92 -10.22
N LYS A 97 14.44 13.95 -9.59
CA LYS A 97 15.91 13.87 -9.60
C LYS A 97 16.46 13.56 -10.99
N ASP A 98 15.82 12.67 -11.74
CA ASP A 98 16.22 12.38 -13.12
C ASP A 98 16.10 13.61 -14.03
N GLU A 99 15.03 14.41 -13.89
CA GLU A 99 14.87 15.66 -14.65
C GLU A 99 15.95 16.69 -14.27
N GLN A 100 16.23 16.86 -12.97
CA GLN A 100 17.29 17.75 -12.49
C GLN A 100 18.67 17.35 -13.07
N LEU A 101 18.98 16.05 -13.09
CA LEU A 101 20.21 15.54 -13.70
C LEU A 101 20.24 15.80 -15.21
N ARG A 102 19.11 15.61 -15.92
CA ARG A 102 19.02 15.89 -17.36
C ARG A 102 19.29 17.36 -17.66
N GLU A 103 18.71 18.28 -16.86
CA GLU A 103 18.96 19.71 -17.02
C GLU A 103 20.43 20.08 -16.84
N ILE A 104 21.09 19.54 -15.81
CA ILE A 104 22.52 19.77 -15.55
C ILE A 104 23.37 19.30 -16.74
N LEU A 105 23.12 18.08 -17.22
CA LEU A 105 23.87 17.49 -18.35
C LEU A 105 23.63 18.23 -19.67
N SER A 106 22.43 18.78 -19.88
CA SER A 106 22.11 19.55 -21.10
C SER A 106 22.75 20.94 -21.15
N LYS A 107 23.26 21.43 -20.01
CA LYS A 107 23.93 22.74 -19.87
C LYS A 107 25.47 22.62 -19.96
N LEU A 108 26.00 21.39 -20.08
CA LEU A 108 27.42 21.09 -20.32
C LEU A 108 27.71 20.98 -21.82
#